data_AF-A0A093NMF6-F1
#
_entry.id   AF-A0A093NMF6-F1
#
_cell.length_a   1.000
_cell.length_b   1.000
_cell.length_c   1.000
_cell.angle_alpha   90.00
_cell.angle_beta   90.00
_cell.angle_gamma   90.00
#
_symmetry.space_group_name_H-M   'P 1'
#
loop_
_entity.id
_entity.type
_entity.pdbx_description
1 polymer ?
#
loop_
_entity_poly.entity_id
_entity_poly.type
_entity_poly.pdbx_seq_one_letter_code
_entity_poly.pdbx_strand_id
1 'polypeptide(L)'
;KSLFFAVAYVILIFGIQHFMKERRGYKLQAPLTLWSLSLALFSAMGAHRVWKQMAFILSTKGFKQSVCSPSFYVHPISKLWTYLFVLSKLLELGDTVFIVLRKKQLIFLHWYHHVTTMVMTWYSYKDMVAGSGWVAVLNFSIHAVMYSYYTVRAAGFKVSRFIAMAITFSQMLQMLAYVIMNILIIFWREDKVCHTTWTIIFFSFMLYFTFLGLFCNFFFKTYL
;
A
#
# COMPACT_ATOMS: atom_id res chain seq x y z
N LYS A 1 -12.15 0.80 -15.89
CA LYS A 1 -10.74 0.84 -16.38
C LYS A 1 -9.78 0.16 -15.40
N SER A 2 -9.80 0.43 -14.10
CA SER A 2 -8.97 -0.26 -13.08
C SER A 2 -9.11 -1.79 -13.07
N LEU A 3 -10.34 -2.31 -13.19
CA LEU A 3 -10.59 -3.75 -13.26
C LEU A 3 -9.92 -4.43 -14.47
N PHE A 4 -9.83 -3.74 -15.61
CA PHE A 4 -9.15 -4.27 -16.80
C PHE A 4 -7.65 -4.43 -16.54
N PHE A 5 -7.00 -3.44 -15.93
CA PHE A 5 -5.59 -3.53 -15.54
C PHE A 5 -5.36 -4.66 -14.52
N ALA A 6 -6.28 -4.85 -13.58
CA ALA A 6 -6.20 -5.94 -12.60
C ALA A 6 -6.28 -7.32 -13.27
N VAL A 7 -7.24 -7.52 -14.17
CA VAL A 7 -7.41 -8.78 -14.92
C VAL A 7 -6.21 -9.03 -15.83
N ALA A 8 -5.77 -8.02 -16.58
CA ALA A 8 -4.59 -8.12 -17.44
C ALA A 8 -3.34 -8.49 -16.63
N TYR A 9 -3.17 -7.89 -15.46
CA TYR A 9 -2.06 -8.20 -14.56
C TYR A 9 -2.09 -9.64 -14.02
N VAL A 10 -3.26 -10.12 -13.59
CA VAL A 10 -3.41 -11.51 -13.11
C VAL A 10 -3.07 -12.49 -14.23
N ILE A 11 -3.62 -12.28 -15.44
CA ILE A 11 -3.30 -13.11 -16.62
C ILE A 11 -1.81 -13.07 -16.92
N LEU A 12 -1.20 -11.89 -16.89
CA LEU A 12 0.22 -11.70 -17.18
C LEU A 12 1.11 -12.38 -16.14
N ILE A 13 0.81 -12.29 -14.85
CA ILE A 13 1.59 -12.99 -13.81
C ILE A 13 1.53 -14.49 -13.98
N PHE A 14 0.33 -15.06 -14.07
CA PHE A 14 0.19 -16.51 -14.15
C PHE A 14 0.71 -17.04 -15.50
N GLY A 15 0.62 -16.24 -16.56
CA GLY A 15 1.26 -16.48 -17.85
C GLY A 15 2.79 -16.50 -17.75
N ILE A 16 3.42 -15.47 -17.16
CA ILE A 16 4.88 -15.45 -16.94
C ILE A 16 5.31 -16.59 -16.03
N GLN A 17 4.54 -16.90 -14.99
CA GLN A 17 4.85 -18.00 -14.08
C GLN A 17 4.81 -19.36 -14.79
N HIS A 18 3.84 -19.57 -15.70
CA HIS A 18 3.78 -20.76 -16.53
C HIS A 18 4.97 -20.82 -17.50
N PHE A 19 5.27 -19.72 -18.20
CA PHE A 19 6.40 -19.63 -19.12
C PHE A 19 7.76 -19.86 -18.43
N MET A 20 7.89 -19.43 -17.19
CA MET A 20 9.11 -19.61 -16.40
C MET A 20 9.28 -21.03 -15.87
N LYS A 21 8.29 -21.94 -15.94
CA LYS A 21 8.40 -23.32 -15.40
C LYS A 21 9.64 -24.05 -15.94
N GLU A 22 9.85 -23.99 -17.25
CA GLU A 22 10.95 -24.67 -17.96
C GLU A 22 12.28 -23.88 -17.97
N ARG A 23 12.33 -22.66 -17.44
CA ARG A 23 13.52 -21.78 -17.51
C ARG A 23 14.28 -21.70 -16.19
N ARG A 24 15.56 -21.33 -16.20
CA ARG A 24 16.28 -20.99 -14.95
C ARG A 24 15.92 -19.57 -14.51
N GLY A 25 15.93 -19.32 -13.20
CA GLY A 25 15.63 -17.99 -12.64
C GLY A 25 16.71 -16.97 -13.02
N TYR A 26 16.29 -15.75 -13.37
CA TYR A 26 17.22 -14.70 -13.80
C TYR A 26 17.94 -14.05 -12.61
N LYS A 27 19.20 -13.66 -12.80
CA LYS A 27 20.00 -12.89 -11.84
C LYS A 27 19.69 -11.39 -11.98
N LEU A 28 18.53 -10.96 -11.50
CA LEU A 28 18.05 -9.56 -11.59
C LEU A 28 18.41 -8.71 -10.37
N GLN A 29 19.57 -8.94 -9.76
CA GLN A 29 19.91 -8.31 -8.48
C GLN A 29 20.06 -6.78 -8.62
N ALA A 30 20.88 -6.29 -9.55
CA ALA A 30 21.07 -4.86 -9.75
C ALA A 30 19.77 -4.13 -10.17
N PRO A 31 18.99 -4.64 -11.15
CA PRO A 31 17.68 -4.05 -11.49
C PRO A 31 16.72 -4.00 -10.30
N LEU A 32 16.66 -5.07 -9.49
CA LEU A 32 15.81 -5.12 -8.30
C LEU A 32 16.25 -4.11 -7.22
N THR A 33 17.55 -3.95 -7.01
CA THR A 33 18.08 -2.97 -6.07
C THR A 33 17.73 -1.55 -6.51
N LEU A 34 17.94 -1.21 -7.79
CA LEU A 34 17.60 0.10 -8.33
C LEU A 34 16.09 0.38 -8.27
N TRP A 35 15.29 -0.63 -8.61
CA TRP A 35 13.83 -0.58 -8.52
C TRP A 35 13.35 -0.32 -7.08
N SER A 36 13.83 -1.12 -6.12
CA SER A 36 13.50 -0.97 -4.71
C SER A 36 13.94 0.38 -4.16
N LEU A 37 15.12 0.86 -4.55
CA LEU A 37 15.64 2.17 -4.14
C LEU A 37 14.77 3.31 -4.67
N SER A 38 14.35 3.20 -5.94
CA SER A 38 13.47 4.20 -6.57
C SER A 38 12.13 4.29 -5.84
N LEU A 39 11.54 3.15 -5.48
CA LEU A 39 10.30 3.11 -4.70
C LEU A 39 10.49 3.60 -3.26
N ALA A 40 11.64 3.33 -2.63
CA ALA A 40 11.98 3.85 -1.31
C ALA A 40 12.07 5.37 -1.31
N LEU A 41 12.82 5.96 -2.25
CA LEU A 41 12.98 7.41 -2.40
C LEU A 41 11.64 8.08 -2.73
N PHE A 42 10.89 7.51 -3.67
CA PHE A 42 9.55 7.98 -4.00
C PHE A 42 8.64 7.99 -2.77
N SER A 43 8.62 6.90 -1.99
CA SER A 43 7.79 6.79 -0.80
C SER A 43 8.23 7.73 0.31
N ALA A 44 9.53 7.93 0.51
CA ALA A 44 10.07 8.88 1.49
C ALA A 44 9.72 10.33 1.14
N MET A 45 9.87 10.72 -0.13
CA MET A 45 9.46 12.05 -0.59
C MET A 45 7.96 12.25 -0.46
N GLY A 46 7.16 11.25 -0.83
CA GLY A 46 5.70 11.26 -0.66
C GLY A 46 5.30 11.40 0.81
N ALA A 47 5.89 10.59 1.70
CA ALA A 47 5.66 10.66 3.13
C ALA A 47 5.93 12.07 3.66
N HIS A 48 7.11 12.64 3.36
CA HIS A 48 7.48 13.97 3.85
C HIS A 48 6.49 15.07 3.39
N ARG A 49 6.14 15.09 2.09
CA ARG A 49 5.28 16.13 1.52
C ARG A 49 3.83 16.02 2.01
N VAL A 50 3.32 14.80 2.08
CA VAL A 50 1.92 14.55 2.45
C VAL A 50 1.75 14.65 3.97
N TRP A 51 2.75 14.26 4.76
CA TRP A 51 2.76 14.41 6.22
C TRP A 51 2.67 15.88 6.63
N LYS A 52 3.42 16.78 5.96
CA LYS A 52 3.37 18.22 6.25
C LYS A 52 1.94 18.77 6.10
N GLN A 53 1.22 18.37 5.05
CA GLN A 53 -0.18 18.76 4.88
C GLN A 53 -1.08 18.12 5.93
N MET A 54 -0.89 16.84 6.21
CA MET A 54 -1.74 16.12 7.18
C MET A 54 -1.58 16.70 8.59
N ALA A 55 -0.36 16.98 9.01
CA ALA A 55 -0.06 17.64 10.28
C ALA A 55 -0.72 19.02 10.37
N PHE A 56 -0.65 19.81 9.30
CA PHE A 56 -1.34 21.12 9.25
C PHE A 56 -2.86 20.98 9.42
N ILE A 57 -3.50 20.04 8.72
CA ILE A 57 -4.96 19.81 8.85
C ILE A 57 -5.30 19.31 10.26
N LEU A 58 -4.49 18.41 10.81
CA LEU A 58 -4.70 17.87 12.15
C LEU A 58 -4.61 18.97 13.22
N SER A 59 -3.59 19.84 13.15
CA SER A 59 -3.38 20.92 14.12
C SER A 59 -4.41 22.04 14.00
N THR A 60 -4.95 22.31 12.81
CA THR A 60 -5.88 23.43 12.58
C THR A 60 -7.36 23.04 12.69
N LYS A 61 -7.72 21.83 12.27
CA LYS A 61 -9.12 21.39 12.16
C LYS A 61 -9.46 20.19 13.05
N GLY A 62 -8.48 19.61 13.74
CA GLY A 62 -8.64 18.45 14.59
C GLY A 62 -8.73 17.12 13.84
N PHE A 63 -8.76 16.02 14.59
CA PHE A 63 -8.65 14.67 14.05
C PHE A 63 -9.84 14.26 13.16
N LYS A 64 -11.08 14.47 13.63
CA LYS A 64 -12.30 14.16 12.87
C LYS A 64 -12.31 14.82 11.48
N GLN A 65 -12.01 16.11 11.43
CA GLN A 65 -11.95 16.85 10.17
C GLN A 65 -10.76 16.42 9.31
N SER A 66 -9.62 16.01 9.90
CA SER A 66 -8.49 15.47 9.13
C SER A 66 -8.82 14.17 8.39
N VAL A 67 -9.71 13.35 8.95
CA VAL A 67 -10.17 12.10 8.34
C VAL A 67 -11.23 12.38 7.28
N CYS A 68 -12.20 13.26 7.56
CA CYS A 68 -13.37 13.43 6.71
C CYS A 68 -13.28 14.56 5.67
N SER A 69 -12.36 15.50 5.83
CA SER A 69 -12.31 16.67 4.97
C SER A 69 -11.74 16.38 3.59
N PRO A 70 -12.39 16.84 2.51
CA PRO A 70 -11.81 16.79 1.16
C PRO A 70 -10.65 17.78 0.99
N SER A 71 -10.33 18.61 1.98
CA SER A 71 -9.20 19.57 1.94
C SER A 71 -7.87 18.92 1.51
N PHE A 72 -7.68 17.63 1.83
CA PHE A 72 -6.52 16.86 1.41
C PHE A 72 -6.41 16.72 -0.12
N TYR A 73 -7.53 16.63 -0.84
CA TYR A 73 -7.58 16.51 -2.29
C TYR A 73 -7.52 17.85 -3.03
N VAL A 74 -7.82 18.95 -2.33
CA VAL A 74 -7.87 20.30 -2.92
C VAL A 74 -6.49 20.95 -2.94
N HIS A 75 -5.67 20.72 -1.91
CA HIS A 75 -4.34 21.32 -1.84
C HIS A 75 -3.44 20.81 -2.98
N PRO A 76 -2.82 21.69 -3.80
CA PRO A 76 -2.17 21.29 -5.06
C PRO A 76 -1.05 20.27 -4.87
N ILE A 77 -0.27 20.41 -3.79
CA ILE A 77 0.80 19.46 -3.45
C ILE A 77 0.19 18.10 -3.11
N SER A 78 -0.80 18.04 -2.23
CA SER A 78 -1.40 16.78 -1.80
C SER A 78 -2.19 16.11 -2.93
N LYS A 79 -2.85 16.89 -3.79
CA LYS A 79 -3.51 16.38 -5.00
C LYS A 79 -2.53 15.66 -5.92
N LEU A 80 -1.37 16.27 -6.20
CA LEU A 80 -0.33 15.66 -7.02
C LEU A 80 0.19 14.37 -6.38
N TRP A 81 0.56 14.41 -5.10
CA TRP A 81 1.10 13.24 -4.41
C TRP A 81 0.07 12.12 -4.23
N THR A 82 -1.22 12.44 -4.12
CA THR A 82 -2.29 11.44 -4.09
C THR A 82 -2.47 10.79 -5.46
N TYR A 83 -2.37 11.56 -6.55
CA TYR A 83 -2.39 11.01 -7.90
C TYR A 83 -1.17 10.08 -8.12
N LEU A 84 0.02 10.53 -7.72
CA LEU A 84 1.23 9.72 -7.80
C LEU A 84 1.16 8.47 -6.92
N PHE A 85 0.53 8.54 -5.74
CA PHE A 85 0.28 7.39 -4.88
C PHE A 85 -0.59 6.33 -5.58
N VAL A 86 -1.65 6.76 -6.24
CA VAL A 86 -2.54 5.85 -6.97
C VAL A 86 -1.81 5.24 -8.17
N LEU A 87 -1.01 6.03 -8.87
CA LEU A 87 -0.16 5.55 -9.97
C LEU A 87 0.92 4.57 -9.46
N SER A 88 1.47 4.79 -8.27
CA SER A 88 2.50 3.92 -7.70
C SER A 88 1.97 2.51 -7.49
N LYS A 89 0.67 2.32 -7.19
CA LYS A 89 0.08 0.97 -7.05
C LYS A 89 0.14 0.16 -8.33
N LEU A 90 0.08 0.81 -9.49
CA LEU A 90 0.31 0.16 -10.77
C LEU A 90 1.80 -0.18 -10.96
N LEU A 91 2.71 0.70 -10.54
CA LEU A 91 4.15 0.44 -10.63
C LEU A 91 4.58 -0.69 -9.69
N GLU A 92 4.10 -0.71 -8.45
CA GLU A 92 4.37 -1.73 -7.41
C GLU A 92 4.07 -3.16 -7.88
N LEU A 93 3.20 -3.34 -8.90
CA LEU A 93 2.98 -4.62 -9.57
C LEU A 93 4.26 -5.23 -10.18
N GLY A 94 5.25 -4.39 -10.50
CA GLY A 94 6.58 -4.80 -10.94
C GLY A 94 7.30 -5.69 -9.91
N ASP A 95 6.99 -5.55 -8.61
CA ASP A 95 7.56 -6.40 -7.56
C ASP A 95 7.23 -7.87 -7.80
N THR A 96 5.99 -8.17 -8.18
CA THR A 96 5.58 -9.53 -8.49
C THR A 96 6.27 -10.05 -9.75
N VAL A 97 6.49 -9.20 -10.76
CA VAL A 97 7.25 -9.58 -11.97
C VAL A 97 8.67 -10.00 -11.60
N PHE A 98 9.36 -9.24 -10.74
CA PHE A 98 10.70 -9.62 -10.25
C PHE A 98 10.69 -10.93 -9.46
N ILE A 99 9.67 -11.18 -8.63
CA ILE A 99 9.53 -12.44 -7.88
C ILE A 99 9.43 -13.63 -8.84
N VAL A 100 8.55 -13.55 -9.83
CA VAL A 100 8.31 -14.63 -10.80
C VAL A 100 9.53 -14.86 -11.70
N LEU A 101 10.14 -13.80 -12.24
CA LEU A 101 11.33 -13.91 -13.09
C LEU A 101 12.54 -14.49 -12.34
N ARG A 102 12.63 -14.28 -11.03
CA ARG A 102 13.69 -14.86 -10.19
C ARG A 102 13.35 -16.26 -9.66
N LYS A 103 12.22 -16.84 -10.07
CA LYS A 103 11.70 -18.13 -9.54
C LYS A 103 11.59 -18.14 -8.01
N LYS A 104 11.17 -17.03 -7.41
CA LYS A 104 10.83 -16.98 -5.98
C LYS A 104 9.36 -17.33 -5.79
N GLN A 105 9.03 -17.91 -4.64
CA GLN A 105 7.66 -18.31 -4.33
C GLN A 105 6.79 -17.06 -4.23
N LEU A 106 5.79 -16.96 -5.09
CA LEU A 106 4.76 -15.93 -5.03
C LEU A 106 3.71 -16.34 -4.01
N ILE A 107 3.73 -15.72 -2.83
CA ILE A 107 2.76 -16.00 -1.76
C ILE A 107 1.40 -15.35 -2.04
N PHE A 108 0.32 -15.98 -1.58
CA PHE A 108 -1.04 -15.48 -1.75
C PHE A 108 -1.21 -14.03 -1.26
N LEU A 109 -0.71 -13.74 -0.05
CA LEU A 109 -0.78 -12.42 0.56
C LEU A 109 -0.24 -11.32 -0.37
N HIS A 110 0.87 -11.58 -1.08
CA HIS A 110 1.52 -10.58 -1.92
C HIS A 110 0.65 -10.19 -3.12
N TRP A 111 0.32 -11.14 -3.99
CA TRP A 111 -0.43 -10.82 -5.20
C TRP A 111 -1.86 -10.38 -4.88
N TYR A 112 -2.51 -10.97 -3.87
CA TYR A 112 -3.84 -10.56 -3.41
C TYR A 112 -3.82 -9.10 -2.94
N HIS A 113 -2.83 -8.72 -2.12
CA HIS A 113 -2.65 -7.34 -1.66
C HIS A 113 -2.40 -6.38 -2.82
N HIS A 114 -1.47 -6.66 -3.73
CA HIS A 114 -1.15 -5.75 -4.84
C HIS A 114 -2.32 -5.52 -5.79
N VAL A 115 -3.08 -6.57 -6.14
CA VAL A 115 -4.27 -6.44 -7.00
C VAL A 115 -5.35 -5.61 -6.31
N THR A 116 -5.71 -5.97 -5.08
CA THR A 116 -6.84 -5.35 -4.39
C THR A 116 -6.54 -3.91 -3.98
N THR A 117 -5.31 -3.61 -3.53
CA THR A 117 -4.90 -2.22 -3.22
C THR A 117 -4.88 -1.34 -4.47
N MET A 118 -4.42 -1.83 -5.62
CA MET A 118 -4.48 -1.08 -6.88
C MET A 118 -5.92 -0.75 -7.27
N VAL A 119 -6.82 -1.74 -7.21
CA VAL A 119 -8.24 -1.52 -7.55
C VAL A 119 -8.87 -0.52 -6.58
N MET A 120 -8.72 -0.73 -5.28
CA MET A 120 -9.38 0.07 -4.25
C MET A 120 -8.85 1.50 -4.22
N THR A 121 -7.54 1.72 -4.31
CA THR A 121 -6.98 3.09 -4.35
C THR A 121 -7.47 3.88 -5.57
N TRP A 122 -7.62 3.24 -6.73
CA TRP A 122 -8.17 3.90 -7.92
C TRP A 122 -9.64 4.32 -7.75
N TYR A 123 -10.45 3.45 -7.13
CA TYR A 123 -11.84 3.79 -6.78
C TYR A 123 -11.90 4.90 -5.73
N SER A 124 -11.12 4.79 -4.64
CA SER A 124 -11.08 5.79 -3.58
C SER A 124 -10.59 7.17 -4.04
N TYR A 125 -9.69 7.21 -5.02
CA TYR A 125 -9.24 8.47 -5.61
C TYR A 125 -10.33 9.14 -6.44
N LYS A 126 -11.05 8.38 -7.26
CA LYS A 126 -12.14 8.91 -8.10
C LYS A 126 -13.27 9.50 -7.25
N ASP A 127 -13.64 8.80 -6.18
CA ASP A 127 -14.77 9.18 -5.33
C ASP A 127 -14.35 10.08 -4.14
N MET A 128 -13.08 10.50 -4.09
CA MET A 128 -12.50 11.35 -3.03
C MET A 128 -12.86 10.90 -1.62
N VAL A 129 -12.76 9.59 -1.40
CA VAL A 129 -13.27 8.91 -0.19
C VAL A 129 -12.61 9.45 1.08
N ALA A 130 -13.41 9.67 2.12
CA ALA A 130 -12.91 10.06 3.44
C ALA A 130 -11.88 9.04 3.99
N GLY A 131 -10.86 9.53 4.69
CA GLY A 131 -9.79 8.72 5.30
C GLY A 131 -8.65 8.35 4.35
N SER A 132 -8.81 8.54 3.04
CA SER A 132 -7.77 8.24 2.04
C SER A 132 -6.45 8.98 2.29
N GLY A 133 -6.50 10.18 2.85
CA GLY A 133 -5.31 10.96 3.20
C GLY A 133 -4.46 10.24 4.25
N TRP A 134 -5.09 9.74 5.32
CA TRP A 134 -4.40 8.96 6.34
C TRP A 134 -3.91 7.61 5.81
N VAL A 135 -4.70 6.96 4.93
CA VAL A 135 -4.27 5.75 4.23
C VAL A 135 -2.99 6.02 3.42
N ALA A 136 -2.97 7.06 2.59
CA ALA A 136 -1.81 7.44 1.79
C ALA A 136 -0.59 7.78 2.66
N VAL A 137 -0.77 8.59 3.69
CA VAL A 137 0.30 9.01 4.60
C VAL A 137 0.95 7.82 5.29
N LEU A 138 0.16 6.97 5.94
CA LEU A 138 0.68 5.80 6.66
C LEU A 138 1.32 4.79 5.70
N ASN A 139 0.75 4.62 4.50
CA ASN A 139 1.30 3.72 3.50
C ASN A 139 2.65 4.23 2.98
N PHE A 140 2.77 5.51 2.63
CA PHE A 140 4.04 6.09 2.21
C PHE A 140 5.13 5.93 3.27
N SER A 141 4.81 6.18 4.55
CA SER A 141 5.76 6.03 5.64
C SER A 141 6.27 4.60 5.78
N ILE A 142 5.37 3.61 5.77
CA ILE A 142 5.76 2.20 5.93
C ILE A 142 6.43 1.66 4.67
N HIS A 143 5.99 2.06 3.48
CA HIS A 143 6.66 1.69 2.23
C HIS A 143 8.06 2.31 2.11
N ALA A 144 8.29 3.53 2.61
CA ALA A 144 9.64 4.08 2.66
C ALA A 144 10.59 3.18 3.45
N VAL A 145 10.16 2.67 4.61
CA VAL A 145 10.95 1.76 5.44
C VAL A 145 11.09 0.36 4.80
N MET A 146 9.97 -0.21 4.32
CA MET A 146 9.95 -1.54 3.70
C MET A 146 10.82 -1.62 2.44
N TYR A 147 10.71 -0.66 1.52
CA TYR A 147 11.51 -0.64 0.31
C TYR A 147 12.98 -0.31 0.58
N SER A 148 13.28 0.48 1.62
CA SER A 148 14.66 0.66 2.08
C SER A 148 15.26 -0.66 2.53
N TYR A 149 14.51 -1.44 3.31
CA TYR A 149 14.90 -2.80 3.70
C TYR A 149 15.11 -3.71 2.48
N TYR A 150 14.19 -3.71 1.51
CA TYR A 150 14.34 -4.51 0.28
C TYR A 150 15.54 -4.09 -0.56
N THR A 151 15.85 -2.79 -0.62
CA THR A 151 17.04 -2.28 -1.31
C THR A 151 18.31 -2.84 -0.70
N VAL A 152 18.45 -2.76 0.64
CA VAL A 152 19.62 -3.28 1.35
C VAL A 152 19.75 -4.80 1.18
N ARG A 153 18.63 -5.53 1.24
CA ARG A 153 18.61 -6.98 1.00
C ARG A 153 18.96 -7.35 -0.44
N ALA A 154 18.48 -6.59 -1.42
CA ALA A 154 18.78 -6.79 -2.83
C ALA A 154 20.25 -6.45 -3.15
N ALA A 155 20.85 -5.46 -2.48
CA ALA A 155 22.28 -5.17 -2.59
C ALA A 155 23.19 -6.26 -2.00
N GLY A 156 22.63 -7.29 -1.36
CA GLY A 156 23.37 -8.46 -0.85
C GLY A 156 23.76 -8.36 0.63
N PHE A 157 23.37 -7.27 1.31
CA PHE A 157 23.65 -7.12 2.74
C PHE A 157 22.74 -8.02 3.59
N LYS A 158 23.33 -8.58 4.65
CA LYS A 158 22.58 -9.30 5.68
C LYS A 158 21.96 -8.28 6.62
N VAL A 159 20.64 -8.32 6.75
CA VAL A 159 19.90 -7.46 7.68
C VAL A 159 19.35 -8.34 8.79
N SER A 160 19.39 -7.83 10.03
CA SER A 160 18.91 -8.56 11.20
C SER A 160 17.44 -8.97 11.08
N ARG A 161 17.11 -10.17 11.60
CA ARG A 161 15.73 -10.67 11.68
C ARG A 161 14.81 -9.73 12.45
N PHE A 162 15.34 -9.03 13.46
CA PHE A 162 14.59 -8.06 14.26
C PHE A 162 14.04 -6.90 13.41
N ILE A 163 14.80 -6.42 12.43
CA ILE A 163 14.35 -5.33 11.55
C ILE A 163 13.20 -5.82 10.66
N ALA A 164 13.32 -7.03 10.10
CA ALA A 164 12.23 -7.61 9.28
C ALA A 164 10.95 -7.82 10.11
N MET A 165 11.10 -8.26 11.35
CA MET A 165 9.98 -8.42 12.30
C MET A 165 9.33 -7.07 12.63
N ALA A 166 10.13 -6.03 12.91
CA ALA A 166 9.64 -4.69 13.20
C ALA A 166 8.87 -4.06 12.03
N ILE A 167 9.33 -4.30 10.78
CA ILE A 167 8.62 -3.86 9.58
C ILE A 167 7.27 -4.56 9.46
N THR A 168 7.26 -5.89 9.61
CA THR A 168 6.01 -6.67 9.53
C THR A 168 5.02 -6.26 10.62
N PHE A 169 5.52 -6.01 11.83
CA PHE A 169 4.71 -5.51 12.94
C PHE A 169 4.15 -4.11 12.65
N SER A 170 4.94 -3.23 12.06
CA SER A 170 4.50 -1.89 11.65
C SER A 170 3.40 -1.96 10.57
N GLN A 171 3.51 -2.89 9.62
CA GLN A 171 2.46 -3.18 8.63
C GLN A 171 1.17 -3.69 9.29
N MET A 172 1.27 -4.53 10.32
CA MET A 172 0.10 -4.98 11.09
C MET A 172 -0.58 -3.81 11.81
N LEU A 173 0.18 -2.96 12.49
CA LEU A 173 -0.35 -1.75 13.15
C LEU A 173 -1.03 -0.81 12.16
N GLN A 174 -0.48 -0.67 10.95
CA GLN A 174 -1.12 0.08 9.86
C GLN A 174 -2.47 -0.48 9.47
N MET A 175 -2.59 -1.80 9.28
CA MET A 175 -3.87 -2.42 8.94
C MET A 175 -4.89 -2.25 10.08
N LEU A 176 -4.45 -2.37 11.33
CA LEU A 176 -5.29 -2.10 12.50
C LEU A 176 -5.78 -0.65 12.53
N ALA A 177 -4.89 0.32 12.27
CA ALA A 177 -5.25 1.73 12.19
C ALA A 177 -6.29 1.98 11.08
N TYR A 178 -6.18 1.29 9.94
CA TYR A 178 -7.16 1.39 8.85
C TYR A 178 -8.54 0.85 9.23
N VAL A 179 -8.59 -0.28 9.94
CA VAL A 179 -9.85 -0.83 10.47
C VAL A 179 -10.49 0.15 11.46
N ILE A 180 -9.71 0.68 12.41
CA ILE A 180 -10.19 1.68 13.40
C ILE A 180 -10.71 2.92 12.69
N MET A 181 -9.99 3.46 11.70
CA MET A 181 -10.45 4.62 10.94
C MET A 181 -11.76 4.36 10.18
N ASN A 182 -11.97 3.17 9.63
CA ASN A 182 -13.24 2.84 8.98
C ASN A 182 -14.40 2.81 9.98
N ILE A 183 -14.17 2.27 11.18
CA ILE A 183 -15.15 2.29 12.28
C ILE A 183 -15.49 3.74 12.66
N LEU A 184 -14.48 4.60 12.82
CA LEU A 184 -14.69 6.02 13.12
C LEU A 184 -15.47 6.75 12.02
N ILE A 185 -15.18 6.46 10.74
CA ILE A 185 -15.92 7.03 9.60
C ILE A 185 -17.40 6.58 9.63
N ILE A 186 -17.69 5.35 10.04
CA ILE A 186 -19.08 4.87 10.21
C ILE A 186 -19.81 5.73 11.26
N PHE A 187 -19.20 5.94 12.43
CA PHE A 187 -19.79 6.75 13.49
C PHE A 187 -19.96 8.22 13.10
N TRP A 188 -18.97 8.81 12.39
CA TRP A 188 -19.02 10.22 12.00
C TRP A 188 -19.83 10.51 10.74
N ARG A 189 -20.36 9.47 10.09
CA ARG A 189 -21.19 9.61 8.89
C ARG A 189 -22.51 10.30 9.18
N GLU A 190 -23.11 10.02 10.35
CA GLU A 190 -24.40 10.58 10.76
C GLU A 190 -24.34 12.10 10.92
N ASP A 191 -23.18 12.64 11.28
CA ASP A 191 -22.95 14.08 11.48
C ASP A 191 -22.84 14.88 10.17
N LYS A 192 -23.05 14.26 9.00
CA LYS A 192 -22.91 14.85 7.64
C LYS A 192 -21.53 15.46 7.32
N VAL A 193 -20.52 15.27 8.17
CA VAL A 193 -19.15 15.77 7.96
C VAL A 193 -18.37 14.92 6.95
N CYS A 194 -18.72 13.64 6.80
CA CYS A 194 -18.00 12.67 5.98
C CYS A 194 -18.87 12.21 4.79
N HIS A 195 -18.54 12.69 3.59
CA HIS A 195 -19.21 12.23 2.37
C HIS A 195 -18.58 10.93 1.84
N THR A 196 -19.12 9.78 2.27
CA THR A 196 -18.73 8.46 1.74
C THR A 196 -19.96 7.55 1.62
N THR A 197 -20.02 6.68 0.61
CA THR A 197 -21.09 5.69 0.43
C THR A 197 -20.91 4.46 1.34
N TRP A 198 -22.01 3.84 1.77
CA TRP A 198 -21.99 2.61 2.57
C TRP A 198 -21.24 1.47 1.88
N THR A 199 -21.40 1.37 0.56
CA THR A 199 -20.74 0.37 -0.28
C THR A 199 -19.22 0.46 -0.16
N ILE A 200 -18.64 1.66 -0.29
CA ILE A 200 -17.19 1.85 -0.21
C ILE A 200 -16.66 1.55 1.20
N ILE A 201 -17.37 2.01 2.24
CA ILE A 201 -16.98 1.75 3.63
C ILE A 201 -16.98 0.25 3.91
N PHE A 202 -18.04 -0.46 3.53
CA PHE A 202 -18.17 -1.90 3.74
C PHE A 202 -17.04 -2.68 3.03
N PHE A 203 -16.82 -2.41 1.75
CA PHE A 203 -15.73 -3.06 1.01
C PHE A 203 -14.35 -2.73 1.55
N SER A 204 -14.11 -1.48 1.96
CA SER A 204 -12.83 -1.05 2.54
C SER A 204 -12.59 -1.72 3.90
N PHE A 205 -13.61 -1.78 4.75
CA PHE A 205 -13.54 -2.45 6.05
C PHE A 205 -13.24 -3.95 5.88
N MET A 206 -13.99 -4.65 5.03
CA MET A 206 -13.76 -6.08 4.73
C MET A 206 -12.35 -6.35 4.20
N LEU A 207 -11.85 -5.48 3.32
CA LEU A 207 -10.50 -5.58 2.78
C LEU A 207 -9.44 -5.43 3.88
N TYR A 208 -9.49 -4.35 4.65
CA TYR A 208 -8.49 -4.09 5.69
C TYR A 208 -8.53 -5.14 6.80
N PHE A 209 -9.71 -5.65 7.14
CA PHE A 209 -9.87 -6.76 8.08
C PHE A 209 -9.22 -8.04 7.53
N THR A 210 -9.46 -8.36 6.26
CA THR A 210 -8.81 -9.51 5.60
C THR A 210 -7.29 -9.35 5.56
N PHE A 211 -6.77 -8.16 5.27
CA PHE A 211 -5.32 -7.90 5.31
C PHE A 211 -4.75 -8.07 6.70
N LEU A 212 -5.39 -7.54 7.73
CA LEU A 212 -4.96 -7.73 9.11
C LEU A 212 -4.83 -9.23 9.44
N GLY A 213 -5.86 -10.02 9.14
CA GLY A 213 -5.83 -11.48 9.34
C GLY A 213 -4.69 -12.18 8.58
N LEU A 214 -4.46 -11.80 7.32
CA LEU A 214 -3.39 -12.38 6.52
C LEU A 214 -1.98 -11.99 7.01
N PHE A 215 -1.77 -10.74 7.44
CA PHE A 215 -0.51 -10.30 8.02
C PHE A 215 -0.25 -10.94 9.39
N CYS A 216 -1.27 -11.09 10.23
CA CYS A 216 -1.17 -11.86 11.47
C CYS A 216 -0.72 -13.30 11.18
N ASN A 217 -1.41 -14.00 10.27
CA ASN A 217 -1.06 -15.37 9.88
C ASN A 217 0.36 -15.47 9.31
N PHE A 218 0.79 -14.50 8.49
CA PHE A 218 2.16 -14.44 7.99
C PHE A 218 3.17 -14.23 9.13
N PHE A 219 2.88 -13.34 10.07
CA PHE A 219 3.74 -13.08 11.21
C PHE A 219 3.92 -14.33 12.08
N PHE A 220 2.82 -14.99 12.45
CA PHE A 220 2.86 -16.24 13.21
C PHE A 220 3.69 -17.30 12.50
N LYS A 221 3.43 -17.57 11.21
CA LYS A 221 4.16 -18.62 10.47
C LYS A 221 5.64 -18.35 10.23
N THR A 222 6.07 -17.08 10.25
CA THR A 222 7.43 -16.70 9.87
C THR A 222 8.31 -16.41 11.09
N TYR A 223 7.71 -15.91 12.18
CA TYR A 223 8.45 -15.37 13.31
C TYR A 223 8.27 -16.12 14.62
N LEU A 224 7.14 -16.81 14.81
CA LEU A 224 6.82 -17.60 15.99
C LEU A 224 6.84 -19.09 15.65
#